data_AF-A0A1V3WSP4-F1
#
_entry.id   AF-A0A1V3WSP4-F1
#
_cell.length_a   1.000
_cell.length_b   1.000
_cell.length_c   1.000
_cell.angle_alpha   90.00
_cell.angle_beta   90.00
_cell.angle_gamma   90.00
#
_symmetry.space_group_name_H-M   'P 1'
#
loop_
_entity.id
_entity.type
_entity.pdbx_description
1 polymer ?
#
loop_
_entity_poly.entity_id
_entity_poly.type
_entity_poly.pdbx_seq_one_letter_code
_entity_poly.pdbx_strand_id
1 'polypeptide(L)'
;MLFGHVTAGAGAGNSAPLASSHDDCPVIQQAPPRAPYVEGPWIDDWRPEDPEFWERTGRPIARRNLVFSIFAEHIGFSVWMLWSIVVVHMTAVGGHPAPSGWALSPSQALCLVAVPSGVGALLRLPYTFAVPIFGGRNWTIISATLLVVPCLLLSWAVSHPGIPFVLLIVIAATAGVGGGNFASSMANISFFFPERDKGWALGLNAAGGNIGVAVVQKVIPSVVVAGGGVALARAGLLFVRWPWPPRYVPTCS
;
A
#
# COMPACT_ATOMS: atom_id res chain seq x y z
N MET A 1 -10.35 5.14 24.63
CA MET A 1 -11.79 5.44 24.43
C MET A 1 -11.93 5.83 22.97
N LEU A 2 -12.63 5.15 22.05
CA LEU A 2 -13.52 3.98 22.02
C LEU A 2 -13.09 3.13 20.79
N PHE A 3 -13.01 1.81 20.93
CA PHE A 3 -12.82 0.85 19.82
C PHE A 3 -14.19 0.33 19.38
N GLY A 4 -14.51 0.40 18.09
CA GLY A 4 -15.76 -0.13 17.51
C GLY A 4 -15.55 -1.50 16.88
N HIS A 5 -16.18 -2.51 17.49
CA HIS A 5 -16.10 -3.93 17.16
C HIS A 5 -17.21 -4.28 16.15
N VAL A 6 -16.89 -5.04 15.09
CA VAL A 6 -17.91 -5.63 14.19
C VAL A 6 -18.38 -6.93 14.84
N THR A 7 -19.63 -6.97 15.33
CA THR A 7 -20.24 -8.18 15.90
C THR A 7 -20.92 -9.00 14.80
N ALA A 8 -20.40 -10.20 14.52
CA ALA A 8 -21.13 -11.27 13.87
C ALA A 8 -21.93 -12.04 14.93
N GLY A 9 -23.26 -11.98 14.89
CA GLY A 9 -24.14 -12.68 15.84
C GLY A 9 -24.19 -14.18 15.54
N ALA A 10 -23.66 -15.00 16.47
CA ALA A 10 -23.85 -16.44 16.50
C ALA A 10 -25.12 -16.77 17.31
N GLY A 11 -26.06 -17.48 16.71
CA GLY A 11 -27.29 -17.95 17.37
C GLY A 11 -27.03 -19.16 18.27
N ALA A 12 -27.22 -18.99 19.57
CA ALA A 12 -27.27 -20.08 20.54
C ALA A 12 -28.66 -20.73 20.53
N GLY A 13 -28.69 -22.07 20.56
CA GLY A 13 -29.92 -22.85 20.62
C GLY A 13 -30.60 -22.81 21.99
N ASN A 14 -31.91 -23.05 21.99
CA ASN A 14 -32.59 -23.64 23.15
C ASN A 14 -33.84 -24.40 22.72
N SER A 15 -34.11 -25.49 23.43
CA SER A 15 -35.09 -26.53 23.09
C SER A 15 -36.40 -26.41 23.88
N ALA A 16 -37.48 -26.91 23.26
CA ALA A 16 -38.77 -27.43 23.81
C ALA A 16 -39.97 -26.47 24.00
N PRO A 17 -41.24 -26.97 24.02
CA PRO A 17 -41.81 -28.23 23.51
C PRO A 17 -43.01 -28.03 22.54
N LEU A 18 -43.44 -29.13 21.89
CA LEU A 18 -44.60 -29.21 20.99
C LEU A 18 -45.94 -28.99 21.72
N ALA A 19 -46.71 -28.00 21.28
CA ALA A 19 -48.15 -27.88 21.54
C ALA A 19 -48.89 -27.49 20.25
N SER A 20 -49.92 -28.25 19.93
CA SER A 20 -50.81 -28.14 18.78
C SER A 20 -51.76 -26.94 18.87
N SER A 21 -51.98 -26.22 17.78
CA SER A 21 -53.31 -26.02 17.15
C SER A 21 -53.39 -24.80 16.23
N HIS A 22 -54.09 -25.01 15.11
CA HIS A 22 -54.78 -24.05 14.23
C HIS A 22 -53.99 -23.07 13.35
N ASP A 23 -54.47 -22.98 12.10
CA ASP A 23 -54.15 -22.06 10.99
C ASP A 23 -53.41 -20.79 11.37
N ASP A 24 -52.14 -20.68 10.96
CA ASP A 24 -51.49 -19.39 10.76
C ASP A 24 -50.51 -19.50 9.58
N CYS A 25 -50.87 -18.88 8.46
CA CYS A 25 -49.93 -18.56 7.39
C CYS A 25 -48.83 -17.69 8.01
N PRO A 26 -47.53 -18.02 7.88
CA PRO A 26 -46.48 -17.21 8.48
C PRO A 26 -46.53 -15.82 7.84
N VAL A 27 -47.07 -14.85 8.59
CA VAL A 27 -46.92 -13.43 8.28
C VAL A 27 -45.42 -13.18 8.27
N ILE A 28 -44.87 -12.99 7.06
CA ILE A 28 -43.49 -12.53 6.89
C ILE A 28 -43.42 -11.19 7.61
N GLN A 29 -42.88 -11.20 8.82
CA GLN A 29 -42.61 -10.01 9.60
C GLN A 29 -41.63 -9.16 8.78
N GLN A 30 -42.11 -8.07 8.20
CA GLN A 30 -41.25 -7.13 7.49
C GLN A 30 -40.21 -6.62 8.49
N ALA A 31 -38.94 -6.73 8.12
CA ALA A 31 -37.86 -6.18 8.92
C ALA A 31 -38.12 -4.68 9.15
N PRO A 32 -37.88 -4.16 10.37
CA PRO A 32 -38.14 -2.77 10.67
C PRO A 32 -37.39 -1.85 9.68
N PRO A 33 -37.97 -0.70 9.30
CA PRO A 33 -37.31 0.27 8.44
C PRO A 33 -35.95 0.63 9.06
N ARG A 34 -34.85 0.35 8.34
CA ARG A 34 -33.49 0.64 8.82
C ARG A 34 -33.30 2.15 8.94
N ALA A 35 -32.57 2.53 10.00
CA ALA A 35 -32.30 3.90 10.37
C ALA A 35 -31.71 4.72 9.20
N PRO A 36 -32.01 6.04 9.13
CA PRO A 36 -31.55 6.89 8.04
C PRO A 36 -30.03 6.90 7.94
N TYR A 37 -29.54 6.94 6.70
CA TYR A 37 -28.14 7.15 6.35
C TYR A 37 -27.59 8.39 7.08
N VAL A 38 -26.62 8.20 7.97
CA VAL A 38 -25.91 9.32 8.58
C VAL A 38 -24.79 9.69 7.62
N GLU A 39 -24.87 10.89 7.02
CA GLU A 39 -23.80 11.41 6.18
C GLU A 39 -22.53 11.61 7.02
N GLY A 40 -21.61 10.66 6.93
CA GLY A 40 -20.29 10.71 7.54
C GLY A 40 -19.20 10.33 6.52
N PRO A 41 -17.93 10.65 6.79
CA PRO A 41 -16.79 10.25 5.95
C PRO A 41 -16.49 8.73 5.98
N TRP A 42 -17.37 7.93 6.58
CA TRP A 42 -17.26 6.50 6.84
C TRP A 42 -18.41 5.76 6.16
N ILE A 43 -18.13 4.54 5.68
CA ILE A 43 -19.14 3.70 5.01
C ILE A 43 -19.74 2.78 6.08
N ASP A 44 -20.98 3.05 6.49
CA ASP A 44 -21.68 2.26 7.50
C ASP A 44 -22.44 1.05 6.91
N ASP A 45 -22.88 1.13 5.65
CA ASP A 45 -23.51 0.03 4.90
C ASP A 45 -22.67 -0.31 3.66
N TRP A 46 -22.05 -1.50 3.65
CA TRP A 46 -21.25 -2.01 2.53
C TRP A 46 -21.64 -3.44 2.18
N ARG A 47 -22.34 -3.62 1.06
CA ARG A 47 -22.87 -4.93 0.59
C ARG A 47 -22.40 -5.24 -0.82
N PRO A 48 -21.10 -5.50 -1.05
CA PRO A 48 -20.55 -5.67 -2.40
C PRO A 48 -21.13 -6.89 -3.15
N GLU A 49 -21.65 -7.88 -2.41
CA GLU A 49 -22.27 -9.09 -2.98
C GLU A 49 -23.72 -8.89 -3.45
N ASP A 50 -24.39 -7.81 -3.04
CA ASP A 50 -25.73 -7.46 -3.52
C ASP A 50 -25.62 -6.80 -4.91
N PRO A 51 -26.14 -7.42 -6.00
CA PRO A 51 -25.98 -6.90 -7.35
C PRO A 51 -26.58 -5.50 -7.55
N GLU A 52 -27.70 -5.19 -6.89
CA GLU A 52 -28.37 -3.89 -7.04
C GLU A 52 -27.54 -2.79 -6.36
N PHE A 53 -27.05 -3.07 -5.15
CA PHE A 53 -26.14 -2.18 -4.44
C PHE A 53 -24.82 -1.99 -5.21
N TRP A 54 -24.26 -3.08 -5.74
CA TRP A 54 -22.99 -3.05 -6.46
C TRP A 54 -23.05 -2.15 -7.70
N GLU A 55 -24.04 -2.36 -8.58
CA GLU A 55 -24.14 -1.56 -9.81
C GLU A 55 -24.49 -0.10 -9.53
N ARG A 56 -25.32 0.18 -8.52
CA ARG A 56 -25.73 1.56 -8.18
C ARG A 56 -24.66 2.34 -7.41
N THR A 57 -24.01 1.70 -6.43
CA THR A 57 -23.24 2.39 -5.39
C THR A 57 -21.84 1.79 -5.18
N GLY A 58 -21.74 0.47 -5.03
CA GLY A 58 -20.49 -0.19 -4.64
C GLY A 58 -19.39 -0.08 -5.69
N ARG A 59 -19.70 -0.37 -6.96
CA ARG A 59 -18.74 -0.40 -8.07
C ARG A 59 -17.98 0.91 -8.29
N PRO A 60 -18.61 2.10 -8.37
CA PRO A 60 -17.86 3.35 -8.54
C PRO A 60 -16.95 3.66 -7.35
N ILE A 61 -17.39 3.37 -6.12
CA ILE A 61 -16.58 3.58 -4.90
C ILE A 61 -15.38 2.63 -4.88
N ALA A 62 -15.59 1.35 -5.20
CA ALA A 62 -14.53 0.35 -5.25
C ALA A 62 -13.48 0.69 -6.31
N ARG A 63 -13.91 1.10 -7.51
CA ARG A 63 -12.99 1.53 -8.59
C ARG A 63 -12.17 2.75 -8.20
N ARG A 64 -12.76 3.75 -7.55
CA ARG A 64 -12.03 4.92 -7.05
C ARG A 64 -10.96 4.51 -6.04
N ASN A 65 -11.30 3.67 -5.07
CA ASN A 65 -10.34 3.18 -4.09
C ASN A 65 -9.23 2.33 -4.73
N LEU A 66 -9.57 1.50 -5.73
CA LEU A 66 -8.60 0.72 -6.48
C LEU A 66 -7.58 1.60 -7.21
N VAL A 67 -8.00 2.68 -7.87
CA VAL A 67 -7.08 3.61 -8.56
C VAL A 67 -6.10 4.25 -7.58
N PHE A 68 -6.58 4.74 -6.43
CA PHE A 68 -5.70 5.32 -5.42
C PHE A 68 -4.77 4.28 -4.78
N SER A 69 -5.25 3.06 -4.59
CA SER A 69 -4.43 1.98 -4.08
C SER A 69 -3.33 1.58 -5.08
N ILE A 70 -3.65 1.44 -6.38
CA ILE A 70 -2.67 1.24 -7.44
C ILE A 70 -1.61 2.34 -7.43
N PHE A 71 -2.03 3.59 -7.29
CA PHE A 71 -1.12 4.73 -7.26
C PHE A 71 -0.18 4.70 -6.04
N ALA A 72 -0.72 4.45 -4.85
CA ALA A 72 0.10 4.32 -3.63
C ALA A 72 1.06 3.12 -3.73
N GLU A 73 0.59 2.01 -4.28
CA GLU A 73 1.39 0.79 -4.49
C GLU A 73 2.53 1.01 -5.48
N HIS A 74 2.23 1.68 -6.60
CA HIS A 74 3.20 2.09 -7.60
C HIS A 74 4.35 2.88 -6.99
N ILE A 75 4.06 3.83 -6.09
CA ILE A 75 5.11 4.59 -5.42
C ILE A 75 5.85 3.72 -4.40
N GLY A 76 5.14 2.87 -3.65
CA GLY A 76 5.76 1.90 -2.73
C GLY A 76 6.80 1.02 -3.42
N PHE A 77 6.44 0.44 -4.57
CA PHE A 77 7.33 -0.39 -5.39
C PHE A 77 8.47 0.40 -6.00
N SER A 78 8.19 1.63 -6.45
CA SER A 78 9.21 2.54 -6.96
C SER A 78 10.30 2.79 -5.91
N VAL A 79 9.90 3.19 -4.70
CA VAL A 79 10.81 3.51 -3.60
C VAL A 79 11.55 2.28 -3.11
N TRP A 80 10.87 1.13 -3.01
CA TRP A 80 11.51 -0.14 -2.69
C TRP A 80 12.62 -0.48 -3.70
N MET A 81 12.35 -0.32 -4.99
CA MET A 81 13.29 -0.68 -6.06
C MET A 81 14.34 0.38 -6.38
N LEU A 82 14.31 1.57 -5.75
CA LEU A 82 15.33 2.60 -5.92
C LEU A 82 16.74 2.08 -5.56
N TRP A 83 16.85 1.25 -4.53
CA TRP A 83 18.13 0.70 -4.09
C TRP A 83 18.78 -0.19 -5.16
N SER A 84 17.98 -0.98 -5.87
CA SER A 84 18.45 -1.87 -6.93
C SER A 84 19.17 -1.14 -8.06
N ILE A 85 18.81 0.13 -8.33
CA ILE A 85 19.48 0.94 -9.35
C ILE A 85 20.55 1.86 -8.78
N VAL A 86 20.31 2.49 -7.62
CA VAL A 86 21.27 3.44 -7.04
C VAL A 86 22.56 2.74 -6.61
N VAL A 87 22.45 1.52 -6.06
CA VAL A 87 23.62 0.74 -5.65
C VAL A 87 24.55 0.42 -6.81
N VAL A 88 24.01 0.19 -8.02
CA VAL A 88 24.82 -0.03 -9.23
C VAL A 88 25.71 1.20 -9.50
N HIS A 89 25.17 2.41 -9.31
CA HIS A 89 25.91 3.66 -9.47
C HIS A 89 26.79 4.04 -8.25
N MET A 90 26.82 3.22 -7.20
CA MET A 90 27.71 3.34 -6.05
C MET A 90 28.79 2.24 -6.02
N THR A 91 28.67 1.24 -6.89
CA THR A 91 29.58 0.09 -6.95
C THR A 91 30.84 0.46 -7.73
N ALA A 92 32.00 0.04 -7.23
CA ALA A 92 33.26 0.28 -7.91
C ALA A 92 33.31 -0.45 -9.26
N VAL A 93 33.82 0.21 -10.29
CA VAL A 93 33.99 -0.36 -11.64
C VAL A 93 35.46 -0.34 -12.00
N GLY A 94 36.04 -1.52 -12.27
CA GLY A 94 37.46 -1.64 -12.62
C GLY A 94 38.43 -1.23 -11.50
N GLY A 95 38.01 -1.29 -10.24
CA GLY A 95 38.82 -0.87 -9.08
C GLY A 95 38.78 0.63 -8.78
N HIS A 96 38.07 1.42 -9.59
CA HIS A 96 37.89 2.85 -9.38
C HIS A 96 36.56 3.15 -8.66
N PRO A 97 36.52 4.17 -7.78
CA PRO A 97 35.27 4.68 -7.21
C PRO A 97 34.30 5.10 -8.31
N ALA A 98 33.01 4.90 -8.06
CA ALA A 98 31.95 5.38 -8.91
C ALA A 98 31.93 6.93 -8.94
N PRO A 99 31.28 7.56 -9.94
CA PRO A 99 31.15 9.02 -10.01
C PRO A 99 30.50 9.67 -8.78
N SER A 100 29.77 8.89 -7.98
CA SER A 100 29.18 9.31 -6.70
C SER A 100 30.20 9.40 -5.56
N GLY A 101 31.46 9.05 -5.78
CA GLY A 101 32.52 8.97 -4.76
C GLY A 101 32.51 7.66 -3.95
N TRP A 102 31.50 6.82 -4.14
CA TRP A 102 31.38 5.50 -3.49
C TRP A 102 32.22 4.44 -4.20
N ALA A 103 32.75 3.49 -3.43
CA ALA A 103 33.49 2.34 -3.95
C ALA A 103 33.00 1.05 -3.28
N LEU A 104 31.72 0.72 -3.44
CA LEU A 104 31.16 -0.50 -2.85
C LEU A 104 31.75 -1.74 -3.52
N SER A 105 32.04 -2.77 -2.71
CA SER A 105 32.35 -4.10 -3.22
C SER A 105 31.09 -4.79 -3.79
N PRO A 106 31.23 -5.81 -4.64
CA PRO A 106 30.08 -6.58 -5.13
C PRO A 106 29.25 -7.21 -4.00
N SER A 107 29.89 -7.69 -2.93
CA SER A 107 29.18 -8.26 -1.78
C SER A 107 28.40 -7.21 -0.99
N GLN A 108 28.97 -6.02 -0.81
CA GLN A 108 28.28 -4.89 -0.17
C GLN A 108 27.08 -4.43 -1.01
N ALA A 109 27.25 -4.34 -2.32
CA ALA A 109 26.19 -3.99 -3.25
C ALA A 109 25.02 -4.99 -3.17
N LEU A 110 25.30 -6.29 -3.28
CA LEU A 110 24.28 -7.33 -3.14
C LEU A 110 23.55 -7.27 -1.80
N CYS A 111 24.29 -7.04 -0.71
CA CYS A 111 23.70 -6.88 0.61
C CYS A 111 22.70 -5.71 0.66
N LEU A 112 23.07 -4.53 0.13
CA LEU A 112 22.19 -3.35 0.11
C LEU A 112 20.95 -3.53 -0.76
N VAL A 113 21.02 -4.35 -1.81
CA VAL A 113 19.85 -4.70 -2.62
C VAL A 113 18.95 -5.72 -1.91
N ALA A 114 19.53 -6.64 -1.15
CA ALA A 114 18.78 -7.69 -0.44
C ALA A 114 18.05 -7.17 0.81
N VAL A 115 18.67 -6.26 1.57
CA VAL A 115 18.14 -5.77 2.86
C VAL A 115 16.74 -5.17 2.75
N PRO A 116 16.42 -4.25 1.82
CA PRO A 116 15.07 -3.69 1.67
C PRO A 116 14.01 -4.78 1.46
N SER A 117 14.32 -5.80 0.65
CA SER A 117 13.42 -6.93 0.38
C SER A 117 13.20 -7.80 1.61
N GLY A 118 14.26 -8.06 2.38
CA GLY A 118 14.16 -8.79 3.66
C GLY A 118 13.30 -8.06 4.68
N VAL A 119 13.53 -6.76 4.87
CA VAL A 119 12.71 -5.94 5.78
C VAL A 119 11.28 -5.83 5.28
N GLY A 120 11.07 -5.61 3.98
CA GLY A 120 9.74 -5.57 3.39
C GLY A 120 8.96 -6.85 3.63
N ALA A 121 9.58 -8.02 3.44
CA ALA A 121 8.95 -9.31 3.72
C ALA A 121 8.49 -9.44 5.18
N LEU A 122 9.31 -8.99 6.14
CA LEU A 122 8.93 -8.97 7.55
C LEU A 122 7.78 -7.99 7.83
N LEU A 123 7.82 -6.80 7.22
CA LEU A 123 6.81 -5.77 7.40
C LEU A 123 5.45 -6.12 6.80
N ARG A 124 5.36 -7.06 5.85
CA ARG A 124 4.07 -7.51 5.29
C ARG A 124 3.09 -8.00 6.36
N LEU A 125 3.59 -8.65 7.41
CA LEU A 125 2.76 -9.14 8.52
C LEU A 125 2.10 -7.98 9.28
N PRO A 126 2.84 -7.06 9.93
CA PRO A 126 2.21 -5.95 10.64
C PRO A 126 1.40 -5.04 9.71
N TYR A 127 1.80 -4.85 8.45
CA TYR A 127 1.07 -4.00 7.51
C TYR A 127 -0.30 -4.57 7.14
N THR A 128 -0.41 -5.91 7.02
CA THR A 128 -1.72 -6.56 6.80
C THR A 128 -2.69 -6.26 7.95
N PHE A 129 -2.22 -6.33 9.19
CA PHE A 129 -3.05 -6.09 10.38
C PHE A 129 -3.32 -4.61 10.65
N ALA A 130 -2.51 -3.70 10.13
CA ALA A 130 -2.70 -2.28 10.31
C ALA A 130 -3.96 -1.74 9.61
N VAL A 131 -4.37 -2.35 8.48
CA VAL A 131 -5.57 -1.95 7.72
C VAL A 131 -6.85 -2.03 8.56
N PRO A 132 -7.22 -3.16 9.19
CA PRO A 132 -8.44 -3.23 10.00
C PRO A 132 -8.35 -2.40 11.28
N ILE A 133 -7.15 -2.09 11.80
CA ILE A 133 -6.96 -1.32 13.03
C ILE A 133 -7.13 0.18 12.78
N PHE A 134 -6.47 0.71 11.74
CA PHE A 134 -6.43 2.14 11.45
C PHE A 134 -7.42 2.59 10.37
N GLY A 135 -8.03 1.63 9.68
CA GLY A 135 -8.87 1.85 8.50
C GLY A 135 -8.04 2.03 7.23
N GLY A 136 -8.55 1.52 6.11
CA GLY A 136 -7.87 1.53 4.81
C GLY A 136 -7.41 2.91 4.35
N ARG A 137 -8.27 3.93 4.53
CA ARG A 137 -7.98 5.31 4.13
C ARG A 137 -6.80 5.89 4.89
N ASN A 138 -6.85 5.86 6.22
CA ASN A 138 -5.81 6.47 7.05
C ASN A 138 -4.50 5.71 6.91
N TRP A 139 -4.56 4.38 6.92
CA TRP A 139 -3.36 3.57 6.78
C TRP A 139 -2.66 3.79 5.44
N THR A 140 -3.40 3.87 4.33
CA THR A 140 -2.81 4.17 3.01
C THR A 140 -2.11 5.53 2.99
N ILE A 141 -2.67 6.55 3.66
CA ILE A 141 -2.04 7.88 3.74
C ILE A 141 -0.76 7.81 4.59
N ILE A 142 -0.82 7.16 5.75
CA ILE A 142 0.32 7.00 6.66
C ILE A 142 1.45 6.25 5.95
N SER A 143 1.15 5.09 5.38
CA SER A 143 2.12 4.20 4.74
C SER A 143 2.72 4.82 3.48
N ALA A 144 1.94 5.58 2.71
CA ALA A 144 2.45 6.36 1.58
C ALA A 144 3.36 7.51 2.03
N THR A 145 2.99 8.23 3.10
CA THR A 145 3.80 9.34 3.63
C THR A 145 5.11 8.87 4.23
N LEU A 146 5.13 7.68 4.85
CA LEU A 146 6.34 7.06 5.39
C LEU A 146 7.41 6.82 4.31
N LEU A 147 7.04 6.71 3.03
CA LEU A 147 7.98 6.56 1.91
C LEU A 147 8.86 7.78 1.66
N VAL A 148 8.49 8.96 2.19
CA VAL A 148 9.34 10.15 2.11
C VAL A 148 10.65 9.94 2.88
N VAL A 149 10.61 9.20 4.00
CA VAL A 149 11.79 8.92 4.83
C VAL A 149 12.90 8.18 4.06
N PRO A 150 12.67 7.00 3.47
CA PRO A 150 13.71 6.31 2.70
C PRO A 150 14.19 7.12 1.49
N CYS A 151 13.33 7.91 0.85
CA CYS A 151 13.74 8.78 -0.25
C CYS A 151 14.74 9.87 0.18
N LEU A 152 14.46 10.56 1.29
CA LEU A 152 15.34 11.59 1.83
C LEU A 152 16.65 10.99 2.36
N LEU A 153 16.56 9.87 3.08
CA LEU A 153 17.73 9.18 3.62
C LEU A 153 18.64 8.67 2.50
N LEU A 154 18.09 8.11 1.42
CA LEU A 154 18.84 7.70 0.24
C LEU A 154 19.56 8.89 -0.41
N SER A 155 18.84 9.98 -0.64
CA SER A 155 19.39 11.21 -1.23
C SER A 155 20.59 11.71 -0.41
N TRP A 156 20.43 11.77 0.91
CA TRP A 156 21.48 12.17 1.84
C TRP A 156 22.66 11.19 1.82
N ALA A 157 22.40 9.88 1.93
CA ALA A 157 23.45 8.86 2.02
C ALA A 157 24.34 8.83 0.77
N VAL A 158 23.74 8.95 -0.42
CA VAL A 158 24.48 8.99 -1.69
C VAL A 158 25.44 10.19 -1.72
N SER A 159 25.06 11.34 -1.19
CA SER A 159 25.90 12.54 -1.16
C SER A 159 27.03 12.52 -0.12
N HIS A 160 27.10 11.49 0.75
CA HIS A 160 28.10 11.40 1.82
C HIS A 160 28.92 10.10 1.72
N PRO A 161 29.86 10.00 0.75
CA PRO A 161 30.64 8.79 0.47
C PRO A 161 31.63 8.32 1.56
N GLY A 162 31.52 8.82 2.79
CA GLY A 162 32.34 8.41 3.94
C GLY A 162 31.56 7.76 5.08
N ILE A 163 30.23 7.62 4.97
CA ILE A 163 29.45 7.02 6.07
C ILE A 163 29.76 5.52 6.22
N PRO A 164 29.72 4.97 7.45
CA PRO A 164 30.01 3.56 7.67
C PRO A 164 28.98 2.68 6.98
N PHE A 165 29.42 1.53 6.44
CA PHE A 165 28.56 0.60 5.71
C PHE A 165 27.33 0.15 6.52
N VAL A 166 27.47 -0.04 7.84
CA VAL A 166 26.36 -0.39 8.73
C VAL A 166 25.26 0.69 8.72
N LEU A 167 25.63 1.98 8.70
CA LEU A 167 24.64 3.06 8.60
C LEU A 167 23.91 3.01 7.24
N LEU A 168 24.64 2.69 6.17
CA LEU A 168 24.06 2.53 4.84
C LEU A 168 23.06 1.35 4.78
N ILE A 169 23.34 0.24 5.48
CA ILE A 169 22.40 -0.88 5.65
C ILE A 169 21.13 -0.44 6.37
N VAL A 170 21.26 0.31 7.48
CA VAL A 170 20.10 0.81 8.24
C VAL A 170 19.24 1.74 7.38
N ILE A 171 19.88 2.61 6.60
CA ILE A 171 19.18 3.50 5.65
C ILE A 171 18.49 2.67 4.56
N ALA A 172 19.13 1.64 4.01
CA ALA A 172 18.52 0.72 3.04
C ALA A 172 17.32 -0.02 3.63
N ALA A 173 17.40 -0.48 4.88
CA ALA A 173 16.32 -1.17 5.57
C ALA A 173 15.04 -0.32 5.61
N THR A 174 15.13 1.01 5.73
CA THR A 174 13.94 1.88 5.74
C THR A 174 13.14 1.82 4.44
N ALA A 175 13.75 1.49 3.30
CA ALA A 175 13.03 1.32 2.03
C ALA A 175 12.13 0.06 2.01
N GLY A 176 12.33 -0.86 2.96
CA GLY A 176 11.47 -2.03 3.14
C GLY A 176 10.01 -1.67 3.46
N VAL A 177 9.73 -0.47 3.98
CA VAL A 177 8.34 -0.01 4.18
C VAL A 177 7.55 0.02 2.87
N GLY A 178 8.21 0.26 1.72
CA GLY A 178 7.57 0.16 0.40
C GLY A 178 7.11 -1.26 0.05
N GLY A 179 7.84 -2.29 0.49
CA GLY A 179 7.42 -3.69 0.34
C GLY A 179 6.29 -4.10 1.30
N GLY A 180 6.16 -3.41 2.43
CA GLY A 180 5.04 -3.55 3.37
C GLY A 180 3.73 -3.00 2.81
N ASN A 181 3.78 -1.87 2.08
CA ASN A 181 2.61 -1.24 1.46
C ASN A 181 1.78 -2.25 0.63
N PHE A 182 2.46 -3.12 -0.12
CA PHE A 182 1.86 -4.22 -0.88
C PHE A 182 0.89 -5.09 -0.11
N ALA A 183 1.30 -5.53 1.08
CA ALA A 183 0.46 -6.43 1.86
C ALA A 183 -0.79 -5.69 2.36
N SER A 184 -0.61 -4.46 2.82
CA SER A 184 -1.73 -3.64 3.27
C SER A 184 -2.66 -3.20 2.14
N SER A 185 -2.16 -2.90 0.95
CA SER A 185 -2.98 -2.48 -0.20
C SER A 185 -3.84 -3.65 -0.70
N MET A 186 -3.25 -4.84 -0.83
CA MET A 186 -3.95 -6.06 -1.20
C MET A 186 -5.03 -6.42 -0.18
N ALA A 187 -4.69 -6.39 1.11
CA ALA A 187 -5.65 -6.61 2.17
C ALA A 187 -6.81 -5.60 2.10
N ASN A 188 -6.49 -4.32 1.97
CA ASN A 188 -7.48 -3.25 1.91
C ASN A 188 -8.43 -3.39 0.70
N ILE A 189 -7.89 -3.59 -0.51
CA ILE A 189 -8.70 -3.67 -1.73
C ILE A 189 -9.58 -4.91 -1.76
N SER A 190 -9.17 -6.02 -1.14
CA SER A 190 -10.01 -7.22 -1.07
C SER A 190 -11.37 -6.98 -0.38
N PHE A 191 -11.48 -5.98 0.51
CA PHE A 191 -12.74 -5.63 1.18
C PHE A 191 -13.69 -4.83 0.29
N PHE A 192 -13.20 -4.20 -0.79
CA PHE A 192 -14.00 -3.33 -1.67
C PHE A 192 -14.66 -4.05 -2.84
N PHE A 193 -14.29 -5.29 -3.15
CA PHE A 193 -14.80 -5.99 -4.34
C PHE A 193 -15.58 -7.25 -3.94
N PRO A 194 -16.64 -7.62 -4.67
CA PRO A 194 -17.31 -8.90 -4.49
C PRO A 194 -16.39 -10.06 -4.88
N GLU A 195 -16.61 -11.24 -4.32
CA GLU A 195 -15.77 -12.43 -4.54
C GLU A 195 -15.47 -12.69 -6.03
N ARG A 196 -16.47 -12.53 -6.90
CA ARG A 196 -16.31 -12.72 -8.36
C ARG A 196 -15.29 -11.78 -9.02
N ASP A 197 -15.12 -10.57 -8.48
CA ASP A 197 -14.27 -9.52 -9.05
C ASP A 197 -12.96 -9.30 -8.25
N LYS A 198 -12.81 -9.92 -7.08
CA LYS A 198 -11.61 -9.76 -6.22
C LYS A 198 -10.33 -10.13 -6.93
N GLY A 199 -10.31 -11.26 -7.64
CA GLY A 199 -9.11 -11.70 -8.36
C GLY A 199 -8.65 -10.68 -9.41
N TRP A 200 -9.60 -10.07 -10.14
CA TRP A 200 -9.30 -9.03 -11.12
C TRP A 200 -8.77 -7.75 -10.44
N ALA A 201 -9.41 -7.32 -9.35
CA ALA A 201 -9.01 -6.13 -8.62
C ALA A 201 -7.60 -6.27 -8.00
N LEU A 202 -7.32 -7.40 -7.36
CA LEU A 202 -6.00 -7.71 -6.79
C LEU A 202 -4.94 -7.83 -7.90
N GLY A 203 -5.27 -8.47 -9.02
CA GLY A 203 -4.38 -8.57 -10.18
C GLY A 203 -4.03 -7.20 -10.77
N LEU A 204 -5.01 -6.32 -10.95
CA LEU A 204 -4.76 -4.97 -11.46
C LEU A 204 -3.94 -4.14 -10.46
N ASN A 205 -4.21 -4.29 -9.16
CA ASN A 205 -3.42 -3.66 -8.11
C ASN A 205 -1.95 -4.07 -8.18
N ALA A 206 -1.69 -5.38 -8.30
CA ALA A 206 -0.34 -5.94 -8.37
C ALA A 206 0.38 -5.48 -9.65
N ALA A 207 -0.33 -5.49 -10.78
CA ALA A 207 0.22 -5.01 -12.05
C ALA A 207 0.59 -3.52 -11.97
N GLY A 208 -0.30 -2.70 -11.43
CA GLY A 208 -0.08 -1.27 -11.22
C GLY A 208 1.13 -0.96 -10.32
N GLY A 209 1.29 -1.73 -9.24
CA GLY A 209 2.48 -1.69 -8.39
C GLY A 209 3.76 -1.99 -9.17
N ASN A 210 3.79 -3.10 -9.92
CA ASN A 210 4.96 -3.52 -10.70
C ASN A 210 5.37 -2.52 -11.81
N ILE A 211 4.44 -1.74 -12.34
CA ILE A 211 4.78 -0.64 -13.27
C ILE A 211 5.73 0.37 -12.61
N GLY A 212 5.65 0.57 -11.28
CA GLY A 212 6.56 1.44 -10.54
C GLY A 212 8.02 1.02 -10.66
N VAL A 213 8.26 -0.29 -10.61
CA VAL A 213 9.60 -0.87 -10.79
C VAL A 213 10.16 -0.53 -12.17
N ALA A 214 9.36 -0.75 -13.22
CA ALA A 214 9.76 -0.45 -14.59
C ALA A 214 10.03 1.05 -14.79
N VAL A 215 9.18 1.91 -14.23
CA VAL A 215 9.36 3.37 -14.28
C VAL A 215 10.67 3.80 -13.63
N VAL A 216 10.96 3.33 -12.41
CA VAL A 216 12.22 3.68 -11.71
C VAL A 216 13.44 3.17 -12.48
N GLN A 217 13.39 1.94 -12.98
CA GLN A 217 14.48 1.37 -13.77
C GLN A 217 14.72 2.13 -15.08
N LYS A 218 13.70 2.74 -15.67
CA LYS A 218 13.85 3.57 -16.88
C LYS A 218 14.29 4.99 -16.58
N VAL A 219 13.69 5.63 -15.58
CA VAL A 219 13.84 7.06 -15.29
C VAL A 219 15.16 7.35 -14.58
N ILE A 220 15.55 6.57 -13.56
CA ILE A 220 16.73 6.87 -12.75
C ILE A 220 18.02 6.88 -13.58
N PRO A 221 18.33 5.85 -14.42
CA PRO A 221 19.52 5.89 -15.26
C PRO A 221 19.53 7.09 -16.20
N SER A 222 18.37 7.44 -16.77
CA SER A 222 18.22 8.58 -17.67
C SER A 222 18.54 9.90 -16.95
N VAL A 223 18.08 10.08 -15.71
CA VAL A 223 18.37 11.26 -14.88
C VAL A 223 19.84 11.32 -14.49
N VAL A 224 20.45 10.18 -14.15
CA VAL A 224 21.88 10.09 -13.80
C VAL A 224 22.77 10.45 -14.99
N VAL A 225 22.45 9.94 -16.19
CA VAL A 225 23.17 10.23 -17.44
C VAL A 225 23.01 11.70 -17.83
N ALA A 226 21.78 12.23 -17.83
CA ALA A 226 21.52 13.63 -18.18
C ALA A 226 22.14 14.63 -17.19
N GLY A 227 22.34 14.23 -15.93
CA GLY A 227 22.94 15.05 -14.88
C GLY A 227 24.43 14.78 -14.60
N GLY A 228 25.12 13.99 -15.43
CA GLY A 228 26.55 13.72 -15.30
C GLY A 228 26.97 13.04 -13.98
N GLY A 229 26.13 12.17 -13.40
CA GLY A 229 26.42 11.48 -12.12
C GLY A 229 26.10 12.29 -10.86
N VAL A 230 26.18 13.63 -10.90
CA VAL A 230 25.86 14.54 -9.79
C VAL A 230 24.37 14.51 -9.41
N ALA A 231 23.50 14.07 -10.33
CA ALA A 231 22.06 13.98 -10.13
C ALA A 231 21.59 12.71 -9.38
N LEU A 232 22.46 11.78 -8.98
CA LEU A 232 22.05 10.56 -8.27
C LEU A 232 21.29 10.86 -6.96
N ALA A 233 21.70 11.91 -6.24
CA ALA A 233 20.99 12.39 -5.05
C ALA A 233 19.57 12.89 -5.35
N ARG A 234 19.27 13.28 -6.59
CA ARG A 234 17.92 13.70 -7.02
C ARG A 234 16.98 12.51 -7.23
N ALA A 235 17.48 11.28 -7.32
CA ALA A 235 16.65 10.08 -7.49
C ALA A 235 15.60 9.94 -6.39
N GLY A 236 15.97 10.16 -5.12
CA GLY A 236 15.02 10.17 -4.01
C GLY A 236 14.07 11.38 -4.02
N LEU A 237 14.55 12.53 -4.51
CA LEU A 237 13.79 13.78 -4.53
C LEU A 237 12.69 13.82 -5.61
N LEU A 238 12.79 12.99 -6.65
CA LEU A 238 11.76 12.87 -7.69
C LEU A 238 10.39 12.58 -7.09
N PHE A 239 10.36 11.72 -6.06
CA PHE A 239 9.12 11.38 -5.38
C PHE A 239 8.69 12.48 -4.42
N VAL A 240 9.60 13.15 -3.73
CA VAL A 240 9.29 14.23 -2.77
C VAL A 240 8.63 15.45 -3.45
N ARG A 241 9.01 15.76 -4.68
CA ARG A 241 8.48 16.91 -5.45
C ARG A 241 7.04 16.70 -5.95
N TRP A 242 6.55 15.46 -5.96
CA TRP A 242 5.21 15.12 -6.45
C TRP A 242 4.14 15.58 -5.45
N PRO A 243 2.96 16.07 -5.89
CA PRO A 243 1.88 16.44 -4.98
C PRO A 243 1.39 15.24 -4.17
N TRP A 244 1.91 15.10 -2.96
CA TRP A 244 1.41 14.21 -1.92
C TRP A 244 0.33 14.93 -1.10
N PRO A 245 -0.74 14.24 -0.68
CA PRO A 245 -1.74 13.52 -1.47
C PRO A 245 -2.83 14.47 -2.03
N PRO A 246 -3.53 14.11 -3.12
CA PRO A 246 -4.71 14.85 -3.57
C PRO A 246 -5.77 14.90 -2.46
N ARG A 247 -6.32 16.09 -2.20
CA ARG A 247 -7.38 16.28 -1.20
C ARG A 247 -8.54 15.34 -1.54
N TYR A 248 -8.83 14.41 -0.63
CA TYR A 248 -10.07 13.64 -0.66
C TYR A 248 -11.23 14.59 -0.41
N VAL A 249 -11.86 15.08 -1.48
CA VAL A 249 -13.17 15.69 -1.40
C VAL A 249 -14.22 14.57 -1.54
N PRO A 250 -15.10 14.37 -0.54
CA PRO A 250 -16.32 13.62 -0.75
C PRO A 250 -17.29 14.54 -1.49
N THR A 251 -17.38 14.41 -2.80
CA THR A 251 -18.55 14.90 -3.52
C THR A 251 -19.38 13.70 -3.89
N CYS A 252 -20.45 13.47 -3.11
CA CYS A 252 -21.64 12.83 -3.63
C CYS A 252 -22.30 13.82 -4.59
N SER A 253 -22.59 13.35 -5.79
CA SER A 253 -23.58 13.92 -6.71
C SER A 253 -24.27 12.77 -7.37
#